data_AF-A0A951E6U9-F1
#
_entry.id   AF-A0A951E6U9-F1
#
_cell.length_a   1.000
_cell.length_b   1.000
_cell.length_c   1.000
_cell.angle_alpha   90.00
_cell.angle_beta   90.00
_cell.angle_gamma   90.00
#
_symmetry.space_group_name_H-M   'P 1'
#
loop_
_entity.id
_entity.type
_entity.pdbx_description
1 polymer ?
#
loop_
_entity_poly.entity_id
_entity_poly.type
_entity_poly.pdbx_seq_one_letter_code
_entity_poly.pdbx_strand_id
1 'polypeptide(L)'
;MIVDCDRCAVRGRACQDCVITVLLGAPPGGVELDGTDCSALDTLAEAGMVPRLQLVDRHEDRRTGWGGPVSDLHQRDRGERSATDGKRSRRQVG
;
A
#
# COMPACT_ATOMS: atom_id res chain seq x y z
N MET A 1 -29.85 9.47 -17.00
CA MET A 1 -30.61 9.62 -15.75
C MET A 1 -29.69 10.31 -14.75
N ILE A 2 -30.14 11.35 -14.06
CA ILE A 2 -29.35 12.11 -13.07
C ILE A 2 -30.07 11.99 -11.72
N VAL A 3 -29.34 11.60 -10.67
CA VAL A 3 -29.84 11.51 -9.29
C VAL A 3 -29.20 12.63 -8.48
N ASP A 4 -30.04 13.49 -7.90
CA ASP A 4 -29.61 14.56 -7.00
C ASP A 4 -29.63 14.04 -5.56
N CYS A 5 -28.44 13.68 -5.06
CA CYS A 5 -28.27 13.19 -3.70
C CYS A 5 -28.49 14.29 -2.64
N ASP A 6 -28.40 15.58 -2.99
CA ASP A 6 -28.58 16.68 -2.04
C ASP A 6 -30.06 16.93 -1.71
N ARG A 7 -30.97 16.54 -2.62
CA ARG A 7 -32.44 16.62 -2.40
C ARG A 7 -33.08 15.29 -2.01
N CYS A 8 -32.29 14.23 -1.84
CA CYS A 8 -32.82 12.91 -1.51
C CYS A 8 -33.29 12.83 -0.05
N ALA A 9 -34.60 12.67 0.17
CA ALA A 9 -35.23 12.66 1.49
C ALA A 9 -34.74 11.53 2.42
N VAL A 10 -34.13 10.49 1.87
CA VAL A 10 -33.61 9.33 2.61
C VAL A 10 -32.08 9.20 2.54
N ARG A 11 -31.38 10.26 2.10
CA ARG A 11 -29.91 10.28 2.00
C ARG A 11 -29.28 9.84 3.32
N GLY A 12 -28.28 8.96 3.24
CA GLY A 12 -27.59 8.39 4.38
C GLY A 12 -28.37 7.25 5.05
N ARG A 13 -29.65 7.45 5.36
CA ARG A 13 -30.47 6.48 6.12
C ARG A 13 -30.80 5.21 5.34
N ALA A 14 -31.17 5.34 4.08
CA ALA A 14 -31.58 4.21 3.24
C ALA A 14 -30.72 4.05 1.98
N CYS A 15 -29.56 4.73 1.91
CA CYS A 15 -28.69 4.66 0.74
C CYS A 15 -28.16 3.24 0.48
N GLN A 16 -27.92 2.46 1.53
CA GLN A 16 -27.41 1.08 1.39
C GLN A 16 -28.43 0.14 0.72
N ASP A 17 -29.73 0.38 0.94
CA ASP A 17 -30.83 -0.41 0.35
C ASP A 17 -31.49 0.30 -0.86
N CYS A 18 -30.89 1.39 -1.35
CA CYS A 18 -31.43 2.15 -2.47
C CYS A 18 -31.28 1.37 -3.79
N VAL A 19 -32.27 1.49 -4.69
CA VAL A 19 -32.20 0.91 -6.04
C VAL A 19 -30.93 1.32 -6.81
N ILE A 20 -30.38 2.51 -6.54
CA ILE A 20 -29.12 2.96 -7.15
C ILE A 20 -27.93 2.08 -6.74
N THR A 21 -27.85 1.72 -5.45
CA THR A 21 -26.80 0.82 -4.94
C THR A 21 -26.95 -0.58 -5.52
N VAL A 22 -28.18 -1.06 -5.74
CA VAL A 22 -28.45 -2.34 -6.40
C VAL A 22 -28.04 -2.30 -7.88
N LEU A 23 -28.36 -1.21 -8.58
CA LEU A 23 -28.09 -1.07 -10.01
C LEU A 23 -26.60 -0.84 -10.31
N LEU A 24 -25.89 -0.11 -9.45
CA LEU A 24 -24.50 0.28 -9.69
C LEU A 24 -23.48 -0.55 -8.92
N GLY A 25 -23.87 -1.15 -7.79
CA GLY A 25 -22.98 -1.93 -6.93
C GLY A 25 -21.74 -1.16 -6.48
N ALA A 26 -20.75 -1.88 -5.95
CA ALA A 26 -19.40 -1.35 -5.86
C ALA A 26 -18.79 -1.27 -7.28
N PRO A 27 -17.99 -0.24 -7.60
CA PRO A 27 -17.31 -0.17 -8.89
C PRO A 27 -16.53 -1.47 -9.16
N PRO A 28 -16.65 -2.09 -10.34
CA PRO A 28 -16.02 -3.40 -10.62
C PRO A 28 -14.50 -3.35 -10.56
N GLY A 29 -13.90 -2.18 -10.75
CA GLY A 29 -12.47 -1.94 -10.62
C GLY A 29 -11.98 -1.73 -9.18
N GLY A 30 -12.88 -1.59 -8.20
CA GLY A 30 -12.54 -1.01 -6.90
C GLY A 30 -12.33 0.50 -6.98
N VAL A 31 -11.86 1.09 -5.88
CA VAL A 31 -11.48 2.50 -5.79
C VAL A 31 -9.96 2.55 -5.67
N GLU A 32 -9.30 3.27 -6.56
CA GLU A 32 -7.88 3.56 -6.43
C GLU A 32 -7.71 4.74 -5.47
N LEU A 33 -6.93 4.53 -4.42
CA LEU A 33 -6.59 5.54 -3.44
C LEU A 33 -5.09 5.79 -3.53
N ASP A 34 -4.70 7.05 -3.70
CA ASP A 34 -3.29 7.40 -3.65
C ASP A 34 -2.80 7.52 -2.19
N GLY A 35 -1.50 7.76 -2.00
CA GLY A 35 -0.93 7.87 -0.67
C GLY A 35 -1.50 9.03 0.16
N THR A 36 -1.93 10.11 -0.49
CA THR A 36 -2.55 11.27 0.18
C THR A 36 -3.96 10.90 0.64
N ASP A 37 -4.74 10.26 -0.21
CA ASP A 37 -6.08 9.77 0.13
C ASP A 37 -6.04 8.77 1.28
N CYS A 38 -5.08 7.83 1.25
CA CYS A 38 -4.88 6.87 2.33
C CYS A 38 -4.55 7.57 3.65
N SER A 39 -3.64 8.55 3.63
CA SER A 39 -3.25 9.31 4.83
C SER A 39 -4.42 10.14 5.39
N ALA A 40 -5.25 10.71 4.53
CA ALA A 40 -6.46 11.42 4.94
C ALA A 40 -7.43 10.47 5.64
N LEU A 41 -7.69 9.30 5.04
CA LEU A 41 -8.59 8.30 5.62
C LEU A 41 -8.05 7.74 6.95
N ASP A 42 -6.74 7.55 7.07
CA ASP A 42 -6.10 7.16 8.34
C ASP A 42 -6.30 8.21 9.42
N THR A 43 -6.15 9.50 9.09
CA THR A 43 -6.43 10.60 10.03
C THR A 43 -7.88 10.58 10.50
N LEU A 44 -8.82 10.34 9.58
CA LEU A 44 -10.24 10.21 9.93
C LEU A 44 -10.49 8.98 10.83
N ALA A 45 -9.77 7.88 10.60
CA ALA A 45 -9.87 6.67 11.39
C ALA A 45 -9.28 6.84 12.80
N GLU A 46 -8.16 7.57 12.94
CA GLU A 46 -7.59 7.94 14.23
C GLU A 46 -8.55 8.80 15.06
N ALA A 47 -9.30 9.68 14.39
CA ALA A 47 -10.36 10.47 15.01
C ALA A 47 -11.65 9.67 15.28
N GLY A 48 -11.72 8.39 14.89
CA GLY A 48 -12.90 7.54 15.08
C GLY A 48 -14.09 7.87 14.17
N MET A 49 -13.88 8.63 13.09
CA MET A 49 -14.94 9.02 12.15
C MET A 49 -15.21 7.94 11.10
N VAL A 50 -14.22 7.09 10.82
CA VAL A 50 -14.32 5.96 9.89
C VAL A 50 -13.63 4.73 10.47
N PRO A 51 -13.98 3.51 10.02
CA PRO A 51 -13.21 2.31 10.33
C PRO A 51 -11.76 2.41 9.84
N ARG A 52 -10.84 1.71 10.52
CA ARG A 52 -9.43 1.60 10.09
C ARG A 52 -9.34 1.00 8.69
N LEU A 53 -8.43 1.54 7.86
CA LEU A 53 -8.21 1.07 6.50
C LEU A 53 -7.68 -0.37 6.48
N GLN A 54 -8.35 -1.24 5.71
CA GLN A 54 -7.91 -2.61 5.41
C GLN A 54 -7.65 -2.72 3.90
N LEU A 55 -6.69 -1.94 3.41
CA LEU A 55 -6.37 -1.92 1.99
C LEU A 55 -5.63 -3.20 1.56
N VAL A 56 -5.92 -3.65 0.34
CA VAL A 56 -5.14 -4.68 -0.35
C VAL A 56 -4.35 -3.97 -1.45
N ASP A 57 -3.02 -3.92 -1.31
CA ASP A 57 -2.16 -3.26 -2.28
C ASP A 57 -2.08 -4.11 -3.57
N ARG A 58 -2.71 -3.62 -4.64
CA ARG A 58 -2.68 -4.27 -5.96
C ARG A 58 -1.38 -3.97 -6.74
N HIS A 59 -0.59 -3.02 -6.28
CA HIS A 59 0.64 -2.57 -6.93
C HIS A 59 1.87 -3.40 -6.53
N GLU A 60 1.82 -4.08 -5.38
CA GLU A 60 2.81 -5.11 -4.99
C GLU A 60 2.69 -6.38 -5.84
N ASP A 61 1.47 -6.73 -6.27
CA ASP A 61 1.17 -7.95 -7.06
C ASP A 61 1.87 -7.95 -8.44
N ARG A 62 2.21 -6.78 -8.99
CA ARG A 62 2.99 -6.66 -10.23
C ARG A 62 4.51 -6.66 -10.01
N ARG A 63 5.00 -6.46 -8.78
CA ARG A 63 6.43 -6.48 -8.45
C ARG A 63 6.89 -7.81 -7.86
N THR A 64 6.00 -8.55 -7.21
CA THR A 64 6.27 -9.93 -6.80
C THR A 64 5.58 -10.87 -7.76
N GLY A 65 6.28 -11.31 -8.79
CA GLY A 65 5.88 -12.51 -9.52
C GLY A 65 5.71 -13.64 -8.52
N TRP A 66 4.46 -14.01 -8.25
CA TRP A 66 4.14 -15.25 -7.54
C TRP A 66 4.63 -16.41 -8.41
N GLY A 67 5.85 -16.85 -8.09
CA GLY A 67 6.62 -17.86 -8.82
C GLY A 67 8.13 -17.65 -8.75
N GLY A 68 8.71 -17.40 -7.56
CA GLY A 68 10.16 -17.46 -7.33
C GLY A 68 10.48 -18.59 -6.32
N PRO A 69 11.45 -19.49 -6.59
CA PRO A 69 11.68 -20.64 -5.72
C PRO A 69 12.30 -20.20 -4.40
N VAL A 70 11.82 -20.79 -3.31
CA VAL A 70 12.42 -20.73 -1.98
C VAL A 70 13.82 -21.35 -2.00
N SER A 71 14.86 -20.54 -2.23
CA SER A 71 16.28 -20.84 -1.99
C SER A 71 16.98 -19.47 -1.99
N ASP A 72 17.46 -18.91 -0.88
CA ASP A 72 18.72 -19.28 -0.26
C ASP A 72 18.85 -18.67 1.15
N LEU A 73 18.61 -19.47 2.18
CA LEU A 73 19.15 -19.23 3.52
C LEU A 73 20.06 -20.41 3.87
N HIS A 74 21.16 -20.55 3.14
CA HIS A 74 22.28 -21.40 3.54
C HIS A 74 23.63 -20.93 2.98
N GLN A 75 24.10 -19.76 3.42
CA GLN A 75 25.53 -19.45 3.40
C GLN A 75 25.98 -18.94 4.77
N ARG A 76 25.95 -19.84 5.75
CA ARG A 76 26.88 -19.73 6.88
C ARG A 76 28.22 -20.28 6.43
N ASP A 77 29.26 -19.55 6.83
CA ASP A 77 30.62 -20.03 7.07
C ASP A 77 31.57 -20.15 5.86
N ARG A 78 32.37 -19.10 5.64
CA ARG A 78 33.75 -19.24 5.15
C ARG A 78 34.62 -18.04 5.52
N GLY A 79 35.25 -18.15 6.68
CA GLY A 79 36.68 -17.84 6.81
C GLY A 79 37.07 -16.39 7.02
N GLU A 80 37.11 -15.97 8.27
CA GLU A 80 38.26 -15.22 8.79
C GLU A 80 39.56 -15.90 8.34
N ARG A 81 40.48 -15.11 7.76
CA ARG A 81 41.94 -15.28 7.88
C ARG A 81 42.68 -14.13 7.17
N SER A 82 43.59 -13.51 7.94
CA SER A 82 44.81 -12.81 7.50
C SER A 82 44.60 -11.38 6.96
N ALA A 83 44.88 -10.28 7.68
CA ALA A 83 46.11 -9.88 8.39
C ALA A 83 47.38 -10.06 7.55
N THR A 84 48.21 -9.02 7.51
CA THR A 84 49.39 -8.78 6.65
C THR A 84 48.97 -8.34 5.23
N ASP A 85 49.56 -7.34 4.58
CA ASP A 85 50.77 -6.57 4.78
C ASP A 85 50.67 -5.31 3.89
N GLY A 86 51.54 -4.33 4.10
CA GLY A 86 52.02 -3.50 2.99
C GLY A 86 51.56 -2.04 2.95
N LYS A 87 52.24 -1.21 3.74
CA LYS A 87 52.47 0.22 3.46
C LYS A 87 52.71 0.49 1.97
N ARG A 88 52.09 1.55 1.42
CA ARG A 88 52.82 2.66 0.76
C ARG A 88 51.90 3.78 0.26
N SER A 89 52.31 5.02 0.59
CA SER A 89 52.42 6.16 -0.36
C SER A 89 51.11 6.70 -0.95
N ARG A 90 50.75 7.99 -0.84
CA ARG A 90 51.57 9.21 -0.90
C ARG A 90 50.68 10.41 -0.56
N ARG A 91 51.36 11.46 -0.11
CA ARG A 91 50.96 12.86 0.11
C ARG A 91 49.98 13.44 -0.92
N GLN A 92 49.03 14.26 -0.44
CA GLN A 92 48.26 15.33 -1.12
C GLN A 92 47.35 15.94 -0.03
N VAL A 93 47.14 17.24 0.20
CA VAL A 93 47.53 18.56 -0.33
C VAL A 93 47.15 19.56 0.76
N GLY A 94 47.86 20.69 0.86
CA GLY A 94 47.54 21.80 1.77
C GLY A 94 48.77 22.64 2.07
#